data_AF-A0A3D2H1S7-F1
#
_entry.id   AF-A0A3D2H1S7-F1
#
_cell.length_a   1.000
_cell.length_b   1.000
_cell.length_c   1.000
_cell.angle_alpha   90.00
_cell.angle_beta   90.00
_cell.angle_gamma   90.00
#
_symmetry.space_group_name_H-M   'P 1'
#
loop_
_entity.id
_entity.type
_entity.pdbx_description
1 polymer ?
#
loop_
_entity_poly.entity_id
_entity_poly.type
_entity_poly.pdbx_seq_one_letter_code
_entity_poly.pdbx_strand_id
1 'polypeptide(L)'
;MVKNHKTEGLKAVKTSGNIYYQARMRAAARDPLHSSRERTATLLYISKESLQDFETGKRLPPCDVVQKMVEAYGAPELAGDHIRACCPLLPDYGGDGNSELALAALGWAASFEDAQQLAMRFAA
;
A
#
# COMPACT_ATOMS: atom_id res chain seq x y z
N MET A 1 -5.21 20.29 -26.66
CA MET A 1 -4.33 20.65 -25.52
C MET A 1 -4.69 19.78 -24.33
N VAL A 2 -3.86 18.76 -24.04
CA VAL A 2 -3.96 17.98 -22.80
C VAL A 2 -3.50 18.88 -21.66
N LYS A 3 -4.38 19.15 -20.69
CA LYS A 3 -4.06 19.99 -19.53
C LYS A 3 -3.14 19.18 -18.63
N ASN A 4 -1.89 19.64 -18.48
CA ASN A 4 -0.94 19.11 -17.51
C ASN A 4 -1.51 19.35 -16.11
N HIS A 5 -2.02 18.31 -15.47
CA HIS A 5 -2.36 18.32 -14.06
C HIS A 5 -1.06 18.47 -13.27
N LYS A 6 -0.81 19.73 -12.89
CA LYS A 6 0.22 20.16 -11.97
C LYS A 6 0.10 19.32 -10.70
N THR A 7 1.13 18.55 -10.39
CA THR A 7 1.30 17.87 -9.11
C THR A 7 1.33 18.92 -8.01
N GLU A 8 0.18 19.16 -7.39
CA GLU A 8 0.02 19.91 -6.15
C GLU A 8 1.02 19.37 -5.13
N GLY A 9 1.76 20.29 -4.49
CA GLY A 9 3.03 20.01 -3.82
C GLY A 9 2.95 18.90 -2.77
N LEU A 10 3.75 17.85 -2.95
CA LEU A 10 4.05 16.91 -1.87
C LEU A 10 4.68 17.71 -0.73
N LYS A 11 3.93 17.89 0.35
CA LYS A 11 4.47 18.40 1.62
C LYS A 11 5.70 17.59 1.98
N ALA A 12 6.79 18.27 2.38
CA ALA A 12 8.03 17.62 2.81
C ALA A 12 7.73 16.70 4.00
N VAL A 13 7.58 15.40 3.72
CA VAL A 13 7.46 14.36 4.74
C VAL A 13 8.85 14.19 5.34
N LYS A 14 8.98 14.31 6.67
CA LYS A 14 10.22 13.88 7.36
C LYS A 14 10.54 12.49 6.86
N THR A 15 11.75 12.26 6.34
CA THR A 15 12.16 11.00 5.69
C THR A 15 11.84 9.77 6.55
N SER A 16 11.90 9.89 7.88
CA SER A 16 11.55 8.83 8.82
C SER A 16 10.07 8.41 8.81
N GLY A 17 9.14 9.21 8.27
CA GLY A 17 7.72 8.86 8.18
C GLY A 17 7.27 8.34 6.81
N ASN A 18 8.15 8.31 5.82
CA ASN A 18 7.80 7.93 4.45
C ASN A 18 7.66 6.40 4.31
N ILE A 19 6.58 5.95 3.64
CA ILE A 19 6.26 4.51 3.49
C ILE A 19 7.36 3.73 2.76
N TYR A 20 8.00 4.30 1.74
CA TYR A 20 9.06 3.63 0.97
C TYR A 20 10.35 3.53 1.77
N TYR A 21 10.70 4.60 2.50
CA TYR A 21 11.86 4.58 3.40
C TYR A 21 11.69 3.51 4.48
N GLN A 22 10.53 3.49 5.14
CA GLN A 22 10.22 2.52 6.18
C GLN A 22 10.24 1.09 5.66
N ALA A 23 9.67 0.84 4.48
CA ALA A 23 9.72 -0.48 3.84
C ALA A 23 11.17 -0.93 3.60
N ARG A 24 12.04 -0.05 3.06
CA ARG A 24 13.47 -0.38 2.87
C ARG A 24 14.17 -0.63 4.20
N MET A 25 13.91 0.15 5.25
CA MET A 25 14.53 -0.06 6.57
C MET A 25 14.12 -1.40 7.20
N ARG A 26 12.85 -1.82 7.05
CA ARG A 26 12.40 -3.16 7.48
C ARG A 26 13.08 -4.26 6.68
N ALA A 27 13.25 -4.07 5.38
CA ALA A 27 14.00 -5.00 4.54
C ALA A 27 15.48 -5.06 4.96
N ALA A 28 16.10 -3.91 5.24
CA ALA A 28 17.50 -3.81 5.67
C ALA A 28 17.80 -4.50 7.00
N ALA A 29 16.81 -4.58 7.90
CA ALA A 29 16.92 -5.31 9.15
C ALA A 29 17.02 -6.84 8.93
N ARG A 30 16.53 -7.35 7.80
CA ARG A 30 16.55 -8.78 7.43
C ARG A 30 17.67 -9.10 6.44
N ASP A 31 17.88 -8.21 5.47
CA ASP A 31 18.86 -8.37 4.40
C ASP A 31 19.75 -7.11 4.28
N PRO A 32 21.05 -7.21 4.59
CA PRO A 32 22.02 -6.13 4.45
C PRO A 32 22.14 -5.54 3.03
N LEU A 33 21.62 -6.22 2.01
CA LEU A 33 21.54 -5.68 0.65
C LEU A 33 20.71 -4.38 0.59
N HIS A 34 19.76 -4.20 1.50
CA HIS A 34 18.90 -3.02 1.56
C HIS A 34 19.41 -1.89 2.47
N SER A 35 20.56 -2.09 3.13
CA SER A 35 21.14 -1.12 4.07
C SER A 35 21.48 0.24 3.44
N SER A 36 21.85 0.27 2.16
CA SER A 36 22.19 1.50 1.43
C SER A 36 21.22 1.77 0.27
N ARG A 37 21.05 3.05 -0.06
CA ARG A 37 20.27 3.47 -1.24
C ARG A 37 20.92 2.99 -2.52
N GLU A 38 22.24 3.12 -2.65
CA GLU A 38 23.01 2.66 -3.81
C GLU A 38 22.69 1.21 -4.16
N ARG A 39 22.93 0.30 -3.21
CA ARG A 39 22.79 -1.14 -3.47
C ARG A 39 21.33 -1.51 -3.75
N THR A 40 20.40 -0.90 -3.00
CA THR A 40 18.96 -1.12 -3.23
C THR A 40 18.51 -0.62 -4.59
N ALA A 41 18.97 0.56 -5.01
CA ALA A 41 18.63 1.15 -6.30
C ALA A 41 19.14 0.26 -7.45
N THR A 42 20.33 -0.34 -7.31
CA THR A 42 20.83 -1.34 -8.26
C THR A 42 19.90 -2.54 -8.38
N LEU A 43 19.43 -3.10 -7.26
CA LEU A 43 18.50 -4.24 -7.26
C LEU A 43 17.14 -3.91 -7.88
N LEU A 44 16.68 -2.67 -7.70
CA LEU A 44 15.41 -2.19 -8.25
C LEU A 44 15.52 -1.70 -9.70
N TYR A 45 16.73 -1.68 -10.27
CA TYR A 45 17.03 -1.14 -11.60
C TYR A 45 16.58 0.33 -11.75
N ILE A 46 16.87 1.15 -10.75
CA ILE A 46 16.61 2.60 -10.75
C ILE A 46 17.86 3.36 -10.30
N SER A 47 17.87 4.68 -10.47
CA SER A 47 18.95 5.51 -9.94
C SER A 47 18.79 5.71 -8.42
N LYS A 48 19.92 5.91 -7.73
CA LYS A 48 19.94 6.23 -6.29
C LYS A 48 19.17 7.52 -5.98
N GLU A 49 19.26 8.51 -6.86
CA GLU A 49 18.55 9.79 -6.77
C GLU A 49 17.04 9.57 -6.91
N SER A 50 16.63 8.64 -7.77
CA SER A 50 15.22 8.28 -7.92
C SER A 50 14.67 7.70 -6.61
N LEU A 51 15.40 6.74 -6.03
CA LEU A 51 15.05 6.16 -4.74
C LEU A 51 15.04 7.20 -3.61
N GLN A 52 16.01 8.11 -3.57
CA GLN A 52 16.04 9.20 -2.60
C GLN A 52 14.83 10.13 -2.73
N ASP A 53 14.46 10.52 -3.96
CA ASP A 53 13.31 11.37 -4.20
C ASP A 53 11.99 10.67 -3.79
N PHE A 54 11.90 9.35 -3.92
CA PHE A 54 10.76 8.57 -3.42
C PHE A 54 10.70 8.57 -1.89
N GLU A 55 11.82 8.27 -1.24
CA GLU A 55 11.93 8.20 0.23
C GLU A 55 11.77 9.55 0.95
N THR A 56 12.09 10.64 0.26
CA THR A 56 11.90 12.01 0.78
C THR A 56 10.52 12.56 0.45
N GLY A 57 9.73 11.85 -0.36
CA GLY A 57 8.44 12.34 -0.84
C GLY A 57 8.58 13.53 -1.79
N LYS A 58 9.71 13.69 -2.48
CA LYS A 58 9.84 14.68 -3.56
C LYS A 58 9.13 14.21 -4.84
N ARG A 59 9.08 12.90 -5.05
CA ARG A 59 8.41 12.27 -6.20
C ARG A 59 7.69 11.01 -5.76
N LEU A 60 6.57 10.69 -6.38
CA LEU A 60 5.96 9.37 -6.23
C LEU A 60 6.66 8.36 -7.15
N PRO A 61 6.96 7.14 -6.67
CA PRO A 61 7.41 6.06 -7.55
C PRO A 61 6.29 5.63 -8.49
N PRO A 62 6.58 5.29 -9.75
CA PRO A 62 5.62 4.66 -10.64
C PRO A 62 5.24 3.24 -10.17
N CYS A 63 4.07 2.75 -10.56
CA CYS A 63 3.54 1.47 -10.07
C CYS A 63 4.45 0.26 -10.34
N ASP A 64 5.14 0.22 -11.48
CA ASP A 64 6.07 -0.86 -11.82
C ASP A 64 7.30 -0.88 -10.89
N VAL A 65 7.81 0.30 -10.51
CA VAL A 65 8.88 0.42 -9.53
C VAL A 65 8.40 -0.02 -8.15
N VAL A 66 7.17 0.33 -7.77
CA VAL A 66 6.57 -0.12 -6.51
C VAL A 66 6.41 -1.63 -6.48
N GLN A 67 6.00 -2.26 -7.58
CA GLN A 67 5.94 -3.72 -7.67
C GLN A 67 7.30 -4.36 -7.41
N LYS A 68 8.38 -3.81 -8.00
CA LYS A 68 9.75 -4.27 -7.71
C LYS A 68 10.13 -4.07 -6.25
N MET A 69 9.73 -2.96 -5.63
CA MET A 69 9.95 -2.71 -4.21
C MET A 69 9.22 -3.74 -3.34
N VAL A 70 7.97 -4.07 -3.67
CA VAL A 70 7.17 -5.08 -2.95
C VAL A 70 7.89 -6.43 -2.94
N GLU A 71 8.36 -6.86 -4.11
CA GLU A 71 9.09 -8.12 -4.27
C GLU A 71 10.44 -8.09 -3.56
N ALA A 72 11.26 -7.06 -3.79
CA ALA A 72 12.60 -6.96 -3.22
C ALA A 72 12.57 -6.80 -1.69
N TYR A 73 11.63 -6.04 -1.15
CA TYR A 73 11.54 -5.79 0.29
C TYR A 73 10.77 -6.87 1.04
N GLY A 74 9.98 -7.70 0.35
CA GLY A 74 9.02 -8.60 0.97
C GLY A 74 7.94 -7.84 1.73
N ALA A 75 7.38 -6.79 1.12
CA ALA A 75 6.44 -5.85 1.74
C ALA A 75 5.15 -5.72 0.90
N PRO A 76 4.25 -6.73 0.92
CA PRO A 76 3.02 -6.72 0.12
C PRO A 76 2.06 -5.57 0.47
N GLU A 77 2.10 -5.08 1.71
CA GLU A 77 1.30 -3.94 2.17
C GLU A 77 1.63 -2.65 1.41
N LEU A 78 2.85 -2.52 0.89
CA LEU A 78 3.34 -1.32 0.21
C LEU A 78 2.55 -1.02 -1.07
N ALA A 79 2.04 -2.05 -1.76
CA ALA A 79 1.19 -1.86 -2.93
C ALA A 79 -0.10 -1.13 -2.56
N GLY A 80 -0.77 -1.56 -1.49
CA GLY A 80 -2.00 -0.93 -1.00
C GLY A 80 -1.75 0.50 -0.49
N ASP A 81 -0.66 0.70 0.25
CA ASP A 81 -0.26 2.03 0.73
C ASP A 81 0.06 2.99 -0.43
N HIS A 82 0.71 2.48 -1.48
CA HIS A 82 1.01 3.27 -2.67
C HIS A 82 -0.27 3.72 -3.40
N ILE A 83 -1.21 2.80 -3.63
CA ILE A 83 -2.48 3.12 -4.30
C ILE A 83 -3.29 4.12 -3.48
N ARG A 84 -3.32 4.00 -2.15
CA ARG A 84 -3.93 5.02 -1.26
C ARG A 84 -3.27 6.38 -1.40
N ALA A 85 -1.96 6.43 -1.61
CA ALA A 85 -1.23 7.68 -1.73
C ALA A 85 -1.31 8.32 -3.13
N CYS A 86 -1.45 7.54 -4.20
CA CYS A 86 -1.35 8.03 -5.58
C CYS A 86 -2.67 8.07 -6.35
N CYS A 87 -3.67 7.26 -5.98
CA CYS A 87 -4.91 7.16 -6.73
C CYS A 87 -5.89 8.27 -6.32
N PRO A 88 -6.23 9.22 -7.21
CA PRO A 88 -7.14 10.31 -6.88
C PRO A 88 -8.59 9.86 -6.71
N LEU A 89 -8.95 8.66 -7.20
CA LEU A 89 -10.31 8.12 -7.13
C LEU A 89 -10.57 7.32 -5.84
N LEU A 90 -9.51 6.89 -5.16
CA LEU A 90 -9.64 6.02 -4.00
C LEU A 90 -10.25 6.68 -2.76
N PRO A 91 -10.03 7.99 -2.45
CA PRO A 91 -10.69 8.64 -1.32
C PRO A 91 -12.22 8.56 -1.37
N ASP A 92 -12.80 8.55 -2.57
CA ASP A 92 -14.25 8.49 -2.77
C ASP A 92 -14.78 7.04 -2.82
N TYR A 93 -13.90 6.06 -3.08
CA TYR A 93 -14.25 4.64 -3.25
C TYR A 93 -13.87 3.75 -2.06
N GLY A 94 -12.91 4.20 -1.25
CA GLY A 94 -12.47 3.53 -0.04
C GLY A 94 -13.21 4.09 1.15
N GLY A 95 -14.47 3.67 1.33
CA GLY A 95 -15.16 3.90 2.60
C GLY A 95 -14.25 3.46 3.75
N ASP A 96 -14.19 4.29 4.78
CA ASP A 96 -13.68 3.90 6.08
C ASP A 96 -14.20 2.49 6.41
N GLY A 97 -13.30 1.58 6.79
CA GLY A 97 -13.57 0.14 6.98
C GLY A 97 -14.61 -0.20 8.05
N ASN A 98 -15.39 0.79 8.48
CA ASN A 98 -16.46 0.74 9.45
C ASN A 98 -17.77 1.27 8.86
N SER A 99 -18.00 1.13 7.54
CA SER A 99 -19.32 1.44 7.01
C SER A 99 -20.35 0.61 7.77
N GLU A 100 -21.40 1.26 8.26
CA GLU A 100 -22.45 0.62 9.04
C GLU A 100 -23.02 -0.59 8.29
N LEU A 101 -23.10 -0.49 6.96
CA LEU A 101 -23.47 -1.57 6.06
C LEU A 101 -22.51 -2.77 6.12
N ALA A 102 -21.19 -2.54 6.09
CA ALA A 102 -20.21 -3.62 6.17
C ALA A 102 -20.25 -4.31 7.55
N LEU A 103 -20.40 -3.54 8.63
CA LEU A 103 -20.55 -4.10 9.98
C LEU A 103 -21.86 -4.88 10.14
N ALA A 104 -22.97 -4.37 9.61
CA ALA A 104 -24.24 -5.07 9.60
C ALA A 104 -24.16 -6.39 8.80
N ALA A 105 -23.55 -6.36 7.61
CA ALA A 105 -23.36 -7.54 6.78
C ALA A 105 -22.47 -8.58 7.46
N LEU A 106 -21.39 -8.18 8.15
CA LEU A 106 -20.56 -9.07 8.96
C LEU A 106 -21.33 -9.64 10.15
N GLY A 107 -22.14 -8.84 10.82
CA GLY A 107 -23.01 -9.29 11.90
C GLY A 107 -24.01 -10.35 11.43
N TRP A 108 -24.60 -10.17 10.25
CA TRP A 108 -25.46 -11.16 9.62
C TRP A 108 -24.68 -12.42 9.25
N ALA A 109 -23.50 -12.26 8.64
CA ALA A 109 -22.63 -13.36 8.27
C ALA A 109 -22.24 -14.24 9.48
N ALA A 110 -21.89 -13.60 10.59
CA ALA A 110 -21.56 -14.28 11.85
C ALA A 110 -22.78 -14.89 12.55
N SER A 111 -23.99 -14.37 12.28
CA SER A 111 -25.25 -14.91 12.80
C SER A 111 -25.78 -16.11 11.99
N PHE A 112 -25.18 -16.42 10.84
CA PHE A 112 -25.38 -17.71 10.17
C PHE A 112 -24.62 -18.78 10.94
N GLU A 113 -25.15 -19.19 12.09
CA GLU A 113 -24.90 -20.55 12.56
C GLU A 113 -25.27 -21.51 11.42
N ASP A 114 -24.36 -22.44 11.13
CA ASP A 114 -24.33 -23.34 9.97
C ASP A 114 -25.68 -23.46 9.27
N ALA A 115 -25.77 -23.00 8.02
CA ALA A 115 -26.99 -23.15 7.21
C ALA A 115 -27.52 -24.61 7.22
N GLN A 116 -26.64 -25.60 7.45
CA GLN A 116 -26.99 -26.99 7.70
C GLN A 116 -27.86 -27.23 8.94
N GLN A 117 -27.60 -26.58 10.08
CA GLN A 117 -28.39 -26.75 11.30
C GLN A 117 -29.79 -26.16 11.16
N LEU A 118 -29.93 -25.03 10.46
CA LEU A 118 -31.24 -24.44 10.18
C LEU A 118 -32.05 -25.29 9.19
N ALA A 119 -31.39 -25.81 8.14
CA ALA A 119 -32.01 -26.74 7.19
C ALA A 119 -32.48 -28.04 7.88
N MET A 120 -31.71 -28.58 8.82
CA MET A 120 -32.10 -29.76 9.60
C MET A 120 -33.33 -29.52 10.51
N ARG A 121 -33.54 -28.29 11.01
CA ARG A 121 -34.70 -27.96 11.84
C ARG A 121 -36.02 -27.85 11.07
N PHE A 122 -35.96 -27.53 9.77
CA PHE A 122 -37.14 -27.46 8.90
C PHE A 122 -37.40 -28.75 8.11
N ALA A 123 -36.52 -29.74 8.21
CA ALA A 123 -36.66 -31.05 7.57
C ALA A 123 -37.30 -32.12 8.47
N ALA A 124 -37.80 -31.75 9.66
CA ALA A 124 -38.57 -32.59 10.58
C ALA A 124 -40.07 -32.26 10.49
#